data_AF-A0A820Z1Q9-F1
#
_entry.id   AF-A0A820Z1Q9-F1
#
_cell.length_a   1.000
_cell.length_b   1.000
_cell.length_c   1.000
_cell.angle_alpha   90.00
_cell.angle_beta   90.00
_cell.angle_gamma   90.00
#
_symmetry.space_group_name_H-M   'P 1'
#
loop_
_entity.id
_entity.type
_entity.pdbx_description
1 polymer ?
#
loop_
_entity_poly.entity_id
_entity_poly.type
_entity_poly.pdbx_seq_one_letter_code
_entity_poly.pdbx_strand_id
1 'polypeptide(L)'
;MLALERIRTIAILCLTVFGCTGNILILIVVYQGYFRKTASTVLISALSISDCIVLCLQSLQIVTKLHPQVTSYDCVLLFFMDAFRLLSVWLVCIINIERCSLVFNPCYMPRLTCRRKS
;
A
#
# COMPACT_ATOMS: atom_id res chain seq x y z
N MET A 1 -13.87 -22.23 19.01
CA MET A 1 -13.38 -20.83 18.99
C MET A 1 -11.87 -20.76 18.74
N LEU A 2 -11.04 -21.45 19.54
CA LEU A 2 -9.56 -21.43 19.42
C LEU A 2 -8.99 -21.80 18.04
N ALA A 3 -9.58 -22.76 17.32
CA ALA A 3 -9.10 -23.14 15.99
C ALA A 3 -9.28 -22.02 14.94
N LEU A 4 -10.40 -21.30 15.01
CA LEU A 4 -10.73 -20.24 14.06
C LEU A 4 -9.84 -19.00 14.29
N GLU A 5 -9.49 -18.71 15.53
CA GLU A 5 -8.50 -17.68 15.88
C GLU A 5 -7.10 -18.03 15.38
N ARG A 6 -6.65 -19.29 15.52
CA ARG A 6 -5.37 -19.74 14.96
C ARG A 6 -5.32 -19.63 13.45
N ILE A 7 -6.36 -20.07 12.75
CA ILE A 7 -6.44 -19.96 11.29
C ILE A 7 -6.37 -18.48 10.87
N ARG A 8 -7.10 -17.60 11.56
CA ARG A 8 -7.07 -16.15 11.29
C ARG A 8 -5.66 -15.57 11.47
N THR A 9 -4.98 -15.93 12.56
CA THR A 9 -3.62 -15.48 12.84
C THR A 9 -2.63 -15.94 11.76
N ILE A 10 -2.69 -17.21 11.38
CA ILE A 10 -1.83 -17.78 10.31
C ILE A 10 -2.11 -17.08 8.99
N ALA A 11 -3.39 -16.89 8.64
CA ALA A 11 -3.78 -16.21 7.41
C ALA A 11 -3.23 -14.77 7.35
N ILE A 12 -3.31 -14.03 8.46
CA ILE A 12 -2.78 -12.65 8.50
C ILE A 12 -1.26 -12.65 8.40
N LEU A 13 -0.55 -13.56 9.07
CA LEU A 13 0.91 -13.68 8.95
C LEU A 13 1.34 -13.97 7.51
N CYS A 14 0.68 -14.92 6.84
CA CYS A 14 0.93 -15.21 5.43
C CYS A 14 0.66 -13.98 4.56
N LEU A 15 -0.46 -13.29 4.80
CA LEU A 15 -0.84 -12.09 4.07
C LEU A 15 0.18 -10.95 4.25
N THR A 16 0.74 -10.78 5.46
CA THR A 16 1.82 -9.83 5.72
C THR A 16 3.07 -10.20 4.94
N VAL A 17 3.49 -11.47 4.93
CA VAL A 17 4.70 -11.90 4.19
C VAL A 17 4.54 -11.69 2.69
N PHE A 18 3.46 -12.21 2.09
CA PHE A 18 3.23 -12.07 0.66
C PHE A 18 2.97 -10.62 0.25
N GLY A 19 2.18 -9.89 1.05
CA GLY A 19 1.82 -8.50 0.79
C GLY A 19 3.02 -7.57 0.87
N CYS A 20 3.85 -7.67 1.92
CA CYS A 20 5.07 -6.87 2.02
C CYS A 20 6.07 -7.21 0.90
N THR A 21 6.25 -8.50 0.59
CA THR A 21 7.15 -8.91 -0.50
C THR A 21 6.71 -8.33 -1.84
N GLY A 22 5.41 -8.42 -2.16
CA GLY A 22 4.84 -7.86 -3.39
C GLY A 22 4.99 -6.34 -3.47
N ASN A 23 4.67 -5.63 -2.39
CA ASN A 23 4.76 -4.17 -2.34
C ASN A 23 6.20 -3.66 -2.41
N ILE A 24 7.15 -4.35 -1.77
CA ILE A 24 8.59 -4.05 -1.89
C ILE A 24 9.05 -4.27 -3.34
N LEU A 25 8.62 -5.35 -3.99
CA LEU A 25 8.98 -5.60 -5.39
C LEU A 25 8.45 -4.49 -6.31
N ILE A 26 7.22 -4.02 -6.09
CA ILE A 26 6.65 -2.87 -6.83
C ILE A 26 7.53 -1.63 -6.64
N LEU A 27 7.94 -1.32 -5.41
CA LEU A 27 8.83 -0.20 -5.13
C LEU A 27 10.17 -0.33 -5.83
N ILE A 28 10.78 -1.52 -5.83
CA ILE A 28 12.04 -1.80 -6.54
C ILE A 28 11.87 -1.53 -8.04
N VAL A 29 10.81 -2.05 -8.65
CA VAL A 29 10.53 -1.87 -10.09
C VAL A 29 10.31 -0.40 -10.45
N VAL A 30 9.59 0.35 -9.62
CA VAL A 30 9.36 1.79 -9.81
C VAL A 30 10.67 2.58 -9.64
N TYR A 31 11.48 2.23 -8.64
CA TYR A 31 12.72 2.95 -8.33
C TYR A 31 13.86 2.68 -9.33
N GLN A 32 13.91 1.47 -9.90
CA GLN A 32 14.87 1.12 -10.95
C GLN A 32 14.66 1.91 -12.25
N GLY A 33 13.59 2.70 -12.38
CA GLY A 33 13.42 3.64 -13.48
C GLY A 33 13.10 2.97 -14.81
N TYR A 34 12.74 1.68 -14.82
CA TYR A 34 12.19 0.99 -15.99
C TYR A 34 10.92 1.69 -16.50
N PHE A 35 10.20 2.36 -15.62
CA PHE A 35 9.06 3.19 -15.95
C PHE A 35 9.43 4.68 -15.88
N ARG A 36 9.00 5.43 -16.91
CA ARG A 36 9.07 6.88 -16.93
C ARG A 36 8.30 7.42 -15.72
N LYS A 37 8.89 8.33 -14.94
CA LYS A 37 8.24 8.95 -13.76
C LYS A 37 6.97 9.70 -14.20
N THR A 38 5.81 9.05 -14.03
CA THR A 38 4.48 9.62 -14.25
C THR A 38 3.77 9.82 -12.91
N ALA A 39 2.73 10.68 -12.88
CA ALA A 39 1.92 10.86 -11.67
C ALA A 39 1.36 9.52 -11.15
N SER A 40 0.90 8.63 -12.06
CA SER A 40 0.51 7.26 -11.70
C SER A 40 1.60 6.45 -11.00
N THR A 41 2.88 6.54 -11.43
CA THR A 41 3.97 5.79 -10.76
C THR A 41 4.21 6.29 -9.33
N VAL A 42 4.04 7.58 -9.08
CA VAL A 42 4.15 8.16 -7.74
C VAL A 42 2.99 7.68 -6.86
N LEU A 43 1.76 7.66 -7.37
CA LEU A 43 0.60 7.15 -6.65
C LEU A 43 0.72 5.65 -6.32
N ILE A 44 1.23 4.85 -7.25
CA ILE A 44 1.49 3.42 -7.04
C ILE A 44 2.58 3.21 -5.97
N SER A 45 3.63 4.04 -5.96
CA SER A 45 4.66 3.99 -4.91
C SER A 45 4.11 4.38 -3.54
N ALA A 46 3.25 5.41 -3.47
CA ALA A 46 2.59 5.81 -2.23
C ALA A 46 1.65 4.72 -1.70
N LEU A 47 0.92 4.05 -2.61
CA LEU A 47 0.01 2.96 -2.27
C LEU A 47 0.77 1.75 -1.71
N SER A 48 1.84 1.32 -2.37
CA SER A 48 2.68 0.22 -1.88
C SER A 48 3.34 0.50 -0.53
N ILE A 49 3.74 1.74 -0.25
CA ILE A 49 4.23 2.15 1.08
C ILE A 49 3.11 2.08 2.12
N SER A 50 1.95 2.64 1.81
CA SER A 50 0.78 2.63 2.70
C SER A 50 0.38 1.20 3.06
N ASP A 51 0.30 0.32 2.07
CA ASP A 51 -0.08 -1.09 2.25
C ASP A 51 0.95 -1.86 3.08
N CYS A 52 2.26 -1.63 2.89
CA CYS A 52 3.30 -2.18 3.77
C CYS A 52 3.12 -1.75 5.23
N ILE A 53 2.82 -0.46 5.47
CA ILE A 53 2.61 0.07 6.83
C ILE A 53 1.38 -0.60 7.46
N VAL A 54 0.26 -0.71 6.75
CA VAL A 54 -0.95 -1.38 7.26
C VAL A 54 -0.66 -2.83 7.63
N LEU A 55 0.03 -3.59 6.76
CA LEU A 55 0.37 -5.00 7.00
C LEU A 55 1.30 -5.17 8.21
N CYS A 56 2.26 -4.26 8.39
CA CYS A 56 3.14 -4.22 9.55
C CYS A 56 2.39 -3.87 10.84
N LEU A 57 1.51 -2.87 10.83
CA LEU A 57 0.69 -2.51 11.99
C LEU A 57 -0.26 -3.64 12.39
N GLN A 58 -0.87 -4.30 11.41
CA GLN A 58 -1.80 -5.40 11.64
C GLN A 58 -1.11 -6.65 12.20
N SER A 59 0.12 -6.94 11.76
CA SER A 59 0.92 -8.01 12.35
C SER A 59 1.40 -7.66 13.77
N LEU A 60 1.79 -6.40 14.02
CA LEU A 60 2.15 -5.93 15.36
C LEU A 60 0.99 -6.08 16.35
N GLN A 61 -0.25 -5.73 15.97
CA GLN A 61 -1.44 -5.92 16.79
C GLN A 61 -1.71 -7.39 17.18
N ILE A 62 -1.33 -8.33 16.32
CA ILE A 62 -1.45 -9.77 16.64
C ILE A 62 -0.42 -10.14 17.70
N VAL A 63 0.83 -9.68 17.54
CA VAL A 63 1.92 -9.95 18.48
C VAL A 63 1.62 -9.35 19.86
N THR A 64 1.07 -8.12 19.93
CA THR A 64 0.70 -7.48 21.20
C THR A 64 -0.45 -8.22 21.90
N LYS A 65 -1.41 -8.78 21.14
CA LYS A 65 -2.46 -9.64 21.71
C LYS A 65 -1.93 -10.96 22.28
N LEU A 66 -0.82 -11.47 21.76
CA LEU A 66 -0.13 -12.66 22.29
C LEU A 66 0.73 -12.35 23.52
N HIS A 67 1.17 -11.09 23.70
CA HIS A 67 1.99 -10.63 24.82
C HIS A 67 1.36 -9.39 25.50
N PRO A 68 0.45 -9.56 26.48
CA PRO A 68 -0.43 -8.49 26.99
C PRO A 68 0.25 -7.41 27.86
N GLN A 69 1.59 -7.25 27.80
CA GLN A 69 2.32 -6.32 28.66
C GLN A 69 2.27 -4.84 28.21
N VAL A 70 1.69 -4.53 27.04
CA VAL A 70 1.81 -3.20 26.42
C VAL A 70 0.43 -2.63 26.05
N THR A 71 -0.39 -2.28 27.05
CA THR A 71 -1.82 -1.90 26.87
C THR A 71 -2.03 -0.43 26.46
N SER A 72 -1.05 0.46 26.59
CA SER A 72 -1.23 1.90 26.33
C SER A 72 -1.14 2.30 24.87
N TYR A 73 -0.49 1.50 24.00
CA TYR A 73 -0.23 1.87 22.60
C TYR A 73 -1.25 1.31 21.60
N ASP A 74 -2.14 0.42 22.03
CA ASP A 74 -3.10 -0.26 21.13
C ASP A 74 -4.07 0.73 20.46
N CYS A 75 -4.55 1.75 21.18
CA CYS A 75 -5.44 2.77 20.61
C CYS A 75 -4.75 3.59 19.51
N VAL A 76 -3.47 3.90 19.69
CA VAL A 76 -2.68 4.66 18.70
C VAL A 76 -2.42 3.80 17.47
N LEU A 77 -2.10 2.51 17.65
CA LEU A 77 -1.94 1.55 16.56
C LEU A 77 -3.24 1.37 15.76
N LEU A 78 -4.39 1.27 16.42
CA LEU A 78 -5.70 1.21 15.77
C LEU A 78 -5.98 2.46 14.94
N PHE A 79 -5.74 3.65 15.50
CA PHE A 79 -5.92 4.91 14.79
C PHE A 79 -5.05 5.00 13.54
N PHE A 80 -3.76 4.65 13.63
CA PHE A 80 -2.87 4.64 12.47
C PHE A 80 -3.33 3.63 11.42
N MET A 81 -3.73 2.42 11.83
CA MET A 81 -4.21 1.40 10.90
C MET A 81 -5.42 1.89 10.09
N ASP A 82 -6.40 2.51 10.75
CA ASP A 82 -7.59 3.04 10.07
C ASP A 82 -7.24 4.23 9.16
N ALA A 83 -6.35 5.12 9.61
CA ALA A 83 -5.89 6.25 8.81
C ALA A 83 -5.17 5.81 7.52
N PHE A 84 -4.24 4.85 7.60
CA PHE A 84 -3.55 4.31 6.43
C PHE A 84 -4.47 3.49 5.53
N ARG A 85 -5.44 2.77 6.10
CA ARG A 85 -6.45 2.06 5.31
C ARG A 85 -7.32 3.02 4.50
N LEU A 86 -7.74 4.12 5.12
CA LEU A 86 -8.48 5.18 4.43
C LEU A 86 -7.61 5.84 3.35
N LEU A 87 -6.33 6.11 3.65
CA LEU A 87 -5.37 6.65 2.70
C LEU A 87 -5.21 5.72 1.47
N SER A 88 -5.04 4.41 1.66
CA SER A 88 -4.94 3.44 0.57
C SER A 88 -6.20 3.47 -0.32
N VAL A 89 -7.39 3.54 0.27
CA VAL A 89 -8.66 3.66 -0.50
C VAL A 89 -8.69 4.94 -1.33
N TRP A 90 -8.32 6.08 -0.74
CA TRP A 90 -8.26 7.35 -1.46
C TRP A 90 -7.23 7.33 -2.60
N LEU A 91 -6.06 6.72 -2.40
CA LEU A 91 -5.05 6.56 -3.45
C LEU A 91 -5.59 5.73 -4.62
N VAL A 92 -6.30 4.63 -4.35
CA VAL A 92 -6.96 3.82 -5.40
C VAL A 92 -8.01 4.64 -6.15
N CYS A 93 -8.83 5.43 -5.44
CA CYS A 93 -9.79 6.33 -6.07
C CYS A 93 -9.11 7.33 -7.00
N ILE A 94 -8.02 7.98 -6.57
CA ILE A 94 -7.28 8.95 -7.39
C ILE A 94 -6.68 8.27 -8.62
N ILE A 95 -6.10 7.07 -8.48
CA ILE A 95 -5.57 6.29 -9.60
C ILE A 95 -6.68 5.99 -10.61
N ASN A 96 -7.87 5.57 -10.15
CA ASN A 96 -9.01 5.30 -11.02
C ASN A 96 -9.50 6.57 -11.73
N ILE A 97 -9.56 7.71 -11.04
CA ILE A 97 -9.91 9.01 -11.64
C ILE A 97 -8.89 9.41 -12.71
N GLU A 98 -7.59 9.27 -12.45
CA GLU A 98 -6.52 9.56 -13.41
C GLU A 98 -6.67 8.67 -14.66
N ARG A 99 -6.90 7.37 -14.47
CA ARG A 99 -7.12 6.42 -15.58
C ARG A 99 -8.38 6.73 -16.37
N CYS A 100 -9.49 7.05 -15.72
CA CYS A 100 -10.72 7.46 -16.39
C CYS A 100 -10.52 8.77 -17.16
N SER A 101 -9.86 9.77 -16.56
CA SER A 101 -9.58 11.05 -17.22
C SER A 101 -8.75 10.87 -18.50
N LEU A 102 -7.76 9.97 -18.48
CA LEU A 102 -6.96 9.63 -19.66
C LEU A 102 -7.79 8.98 -20.78
N VAL A 103 -8.78 8.15 -20.43
CA VAL A 103 -9.68 7.50 -21.41
C VAL A 103 -10.69 8.50 -21.98
N PHE A 104 -11.29 9.34 -21.13
CA PHE A 104 -12.34 10.29 -21.55
C PHE A 104 -11.78 11.55 -22.20
N ASN A 105 -10.53 11.93 -21.95
CA ASN A 105 -9.93 13.14 -22.49
C ASN A 105 -8.55 12.88 -23.13
N PRO A 106 -8.48 12.12 -24.24
CA PRO A 106 -7.22 11.73 -24.88
C PRO A 106 -6.39 12.92 -25.38
N CYS A 107 -7.03 14.07 -25.62
CA CYS A 107 -6.37 15.30 -26.07
C CYS A 107 -5.61 16.04 -24.96
N TYR A 108 -5.88 15.75 -23.70
CA TYR A 108 -5.18 16.31 -22.53
C TYR A 108 -3.99 15.44 -22.08
N MET A 109 -3.47 14.58 -22.97
CA MET A 109 -2.16 13.99 -22.73
C MET A 109 -1.12 15.14 -22.71
N PRO A 110 -0.38 15.35 -21.61
CA PRO A 110 0.81 16.17 -21.69
C PRO A 110 1.69 15.54 -22.76
N ARG A 111 1.93 16.26 -23.87
CA ARG A 111 2.81 15.83 -24.95
C ARG A 111 4.07 15.28 -24.32
N LEU A 112 4.21 13.97 -24.39
CA LEU A 112 5.36 13.19 -23.94
C LEU A 112 6.56 13.73 -24.71
N THR A 113 7.21 14.77 -24.17
CA THR A 113 8.44 15.32 -24.75
C THR A 113 9.47 14.21 -24.60
N CYS A 114 9.72 13.48 -25.69
CA CYS A 114 10.91 12.66 -25.82
C CYS A 114 12.10 13.62 -25.74
N ARG A 115 12.59 13.88 -24.53
CA ARG A 115 13.98 14.30 -24.34
C ARG A 115 14.84 13.08 -24.69
N ARG A 116 15.02 12.86 -25.98
CA ARG A 116 16.18 12.13 -26.50
C ARG A 116 17.37 12.98 -26.06
N LYS A 117 18.10 12.53 -25.04
CA LYS A 117 19.48 12.97 -24.85
C LYS A 117 20.25 12.36 -26.01
N SER A 118 20.54 13.18 -27.01
CA SER A 118 21.65 13.01 -27.93
C SER A 118 22.44 14.32 -27.92
#